data_AF-A0A967T3U4-F1
#
_entry.id   AF-A0A967T3U4-F1
#
_cell.length_a   1.000
_cell.length_b   1.000
_cell.length_c   1.000
_cell.angle_alpha   90.00
_cell.angle_beta   90.00
_cell.angle_gamma   90.00
#
_symmetry.space_group_name_H-M   'P 1'
#
loop_
_entity.id
_entity.type
_entity.pdbx_description
1 polymer ?
#
loop_
_entity_poly.entity_id
_entity_poly.type
_entity_poly.pdbx_seq_one_letter_code
_entity_poly.pdbx_strand_id
1 'polypeptide(L)' 'MKPPFEIMGTDYVRFIVGNAKQAAHYYQTVYGFEPIAFKGLETGFRDNASYVL' A
#
# COMPACT_ATOMS: atom_id res chain seq x y z
N MET A 1 -10.27 14.52 26.49
CA MET A 1 -11.20 13.38 26.29
C MET A 1 -10.37 12.21 25.78
N LYS A 2 -10.34 11.07 26.48
CA LYS A 2 -9.57 9.88 26.07
C LYS A 2 -10.41 9.09 25.05
N PRO A 3 -9.83 8.57 23.95
CA PRO A 3 -10.59 7.77 23.01
C PRO A 3 -11.15 6.50 23.67
N PRO A 4 -12.27 5.95 23.17
CA PRO A 4 -12.91 4.76 23.73
C PRO A 4 -12.13 3.45 23.47
N PHE A 5 -11.01 3.54 22.76
CA PHE A 5 -10.11 2.44 22.45
C PHE A 5 -8.65 2.90 22.53
N GLU A 6 -7.74 1.95 22.74
CA GLU A 6 -6.30 2.20 22.72
C GLU A 6 -5.81 2.36 21.28
N ILE A 7 -4.90 3.32 21.07
CA ILE A 7 -4.30 3.59 19.76
C ILE A 7 -2.87 3.04 19.80
N MET A 8 -2.59 2.00 19.01
CA MET A 8 -1.30 1.31 18.99
C MET A 8 -0.25 1.99 18.09
N GLY A 9 -0.67 2.84 17.15
CA GLY A 9 0.22 3.50 16.20
C GLY A 9 -0.41 3.65 14.81
N THR A 10 0.42 3.81 13.79
CA THR A 10 0.03 3.84 12.38
C THR A 10 0.36 2.51 11.72
N ASP A 11 -0.64 1.84 11.15
CA ASP A 11 -0.42 0.58 10.44
C ASP A 11 0.21 0.78 9.06
N TYR A 12 -0.40 1.64 8.23
CA TYR A 12 0.09 1.96 6.89
C TYR A 12 -0.54 3.24 6.33
N VAL A 13 0.02 3.75 5.23
CA VAL A 13 -0.57 4.84 4.44
C VAL A 13 -0.98 4.30 3.07
N ARG A 14 -2.22 4.56 2.65
CA ARG A 14 -2.73 4.15 1.33
C ARG A 14 -2.73 5.33 0.37
N PHE A 15 -2.02 5.18 -0.74
CA PHE A 15 -2.08 6.10 -1.87
C PHE A 15 -3.01 5.54 -2.94
N ILE A 16 -4.00 6.33 -3.37
CA ILE A 16 -4.82 6.03 -4.55
C ILE A 16 -4.19 6.77 -5.73
N VAL A 17 -3.78 6.03 -6.75
CA VAL A 17 -3.00 6.54 -7.89
C VAL A 17 -3.53 5.99 -9.19
N GLY A 18 -3.23 6.68 -10.31
CA GLY A 18 -3.63 6.22 -11.64
C GLY A 18 -2.88 4.96 -12.10
N ASN A 19 -1.62 4.77 -11.68
CA ASN A 19 -0.82 3.60 -12.01
C ASN A 19 -0.04 3.09 -10.79
N ALA A 20 -0.59 2.07 -10.12
CA ALA A 20 -0.02 1.49 -8.90
C ALA A 20 1.34 0.81 -9.12
N LYS A 21 1.56 0.19 -10.29
CA LYS A 21 2.83 -0.48 -10.62
C LYS A 21 3.98 0.52 -10.77
N GLN A 22 3.72 1.64 -11.46
CA GLN A 22 4.71 2.70 -11.62
C GLN A 22 5.00 3.41 -10.29
N ALA A 23 3.97 3.70 -9.49
CA ALA A 23 4.15 4.30 -8.17
C ALA A 23 4.96 3.37 -7.25
N ALA A 24 4.64 2.07 -7.24
CA ALA A 24 5.41 1.07 -6.50
C ALA A 24 6.88 1.04 -6.90
N HIS A 25 7.16 1.05 -8.20
CA HIS A 25 8.53 1.10 -8.70
C HIS A 25 9.26 2.39 -8.30
N TYR A 26 8.58 3.54 -8.37
CA TYR A 26 9.13 4.83 -7.93
C TYR A 26 9.55 4.79 -6.45
N TYR A 27 8.68 4.33 -5.56
CA TYR A 27 8.99 4.26 -4.13
C TYR A 27 10.10 3.25 -3.81
N GLN A 28 10.14 2.10 -4.50
CA GLN A 28 11.28 1.16 -4.41
C GLN A 28 12.59 1.82 -4.85
N THR A 29 12.59 2.53 -5.99
CA THR A 29 13.81 3.09 -6.58
C THR A 29 14.35 4.28 -5.80
N VAL A 30 13.47 5.21 -5.41
CA VAL A 30 13.86 6.51 -4.84
C VAL A 30 14.01 6.44 -3.32
N TYR A 31 13.18 5.64 -2.64
CA TYR A 31 13.17 5.54 -1.18
C TYR A 31 13.69 4.21 -0.65
N GLY A 32 14.00 3.25 -1.52
CA GLY A 32 14.54 1.95 -1.11
C GLY A 32 13.53 1.03 -0.42
N PHE A 33 12.23 1.25 -0.63
CA PHE A 33 11.19 0.39 -0.06
C PHE A 33 11.19 -0.99 -0.75
N GLU A 34 10.66 -2.02 -0.09
CA GLU A 34 10.68 -3.38 -0.60
C GLU A 34 9.26 -3.96 -0.69
N PRO A 35 8.83 -4.51 -1.83
CA PRO A 35 7.48 -5.02 -1.97
C PRO A 35 7.25 -6.25 -1.08
N ILE A 36 6.33 -6.15 -0.12
CA ILE A 36 5.99 -7.24 0.79
C ILE A 36 4.67 -7.95 0.45
N ALA A 37 3.78 -7.32 -0.32
CA ALA A 37 2.53 -7.94 -0.76
C ALA A 37 1.97 -7.31 -2.05
N PHE A 38 1.18 -8.10 -2.77
CA PHE A 38 0.49 -7.68 -3.98
C PHE A 38 -0.95 -8.17 -4.01
N LYS A 39 -1.85 -7.35 -4.57
CA LYS A 39 -3.22 -7.73 -4.91
C LYS A 39 -3.58 -7.16 -6.29
N GLY A 40 -4.09 -7.99 -7.18
CA GLY A 40 -4.48 -7.59 -8.53
C GLY A 40 -5.15 -8.73 -9.30
N LEU A 41 -5.16 -8.62 -10.63
CA LEU A 41 -5.81 -9.62 -11.50
C LEU A 41 -5.22 -11.01 -11.28
N GLU A 42 -3.93 -11.09 -11.04
CA GLU A 42 -3.16 -12.30 -10.78
C GLU A 42 -3.58 -12.97 -9.46
N THR A 43 -4.18 -12.23 -8.52
CA THR A 43 -4.75 -12.75 -7.27
C THR A 43 -6.27 -12.85 -7.32
N GLY A 44 -6.88 -12.82 -8.53
CA GLY A 44 -8.32 -12.88 -8.73
C GLY A 44 -9.09 -11.59 -8.39
N PHE A 45 -8.40 -10.51 -8.03
CA PHE A 45 -9.02 -9.24 -7.65
C PHE A 45 -9.09 -8.29 -8.85
N ARG A 46 -10.30 -7.96 -9.30
CA ARG A 46 -10.51 -7.25 -10.59
C ARG A 46 -10.68 -5.74 -10.48
N ASP A 47 -10.89 -5.22 -9.28
CA ASP A 47 -11.28 -3.81 -9.12
C ASP A 47 -10.09 -2.84 -9.22
N ASN A 48 -8.91 -3.26 -8.74
CA ASN A 48 -7.68 -2.47 -8.79
C ASN A 48 -6.43 -3.33 -8.58
N ALA A 49 -5.26 -2.75 -8.85
CA ALA A 49 -3.98 -3.29 -8.43
C ALA A 49 -3.47 -2.50 -7.21
N SER A 50 -2.97 -3.20 -6.20
CA SER A 50 -2.40 -2.66 -4.98
C SER A 50 -1.06 -3.34 -4.69
N TYR A 51 -0.05 -2.55 -4.32
CA TYR A 51 1.27 -3.00 -3.89
C TYR A 51 1.51 -2.49 -2.48
N VAL A 52 1.99 -3.37 -1.60
CA VAL A 52 2.49 -3.01 -0.27
C VAL A 52 4.01 -3.06 -0.38
N LEU A 53 4.67 -1.98 0.05
CA LEU A 53 6.10 -1.74 -0.02
C LEU A 53 6.68 -1.52 1.39
#